data_AF-A0A096B9Q7-F1
#
_entry.id   AF-A0A096B9Q7-F1
#
_cell.length_a   1.000
_cell.length_b   1.000
_cell.length_c   1.000
_cell.angle_alpha   90.00
_cell.angle_beta   90.00
_cell.angle_gamma   90.00
#
_symmetry.space_group_name_H-M   'P 1'
#
loop_
_entity.id
_entity.type
_entity.pdbx_description
1 polymer ?
#
loop_
_entity_poly.entity_id
_entity_poly.type
_entity_poly.pdbx_seq_one_letter_code
_entity_poly.pdbx_strand_id
1 'polypeptide(L)'
;MKRLAVGLLALVILIGCAAVYAADTGTGESLVTQGYLNDTYIPDVLRQAETRIAEQTKTVYDSVLADLNARHSGYLARAGGEQSYAASITDFRFKRGDVVSLPAGSGLLLLAGSGTVSYSGGSVVDITVGQTVASGTALTARHRVLAAENTTAAVTITSDTAVLGVEGFYTVSSGAGLDYNALADALKQMGLFQGTGTAYGSGYDLEQAPTRIVGLVMFLRLIGEEGAALSSTAANPFADTPAWCDRYVAYAYEKGYTKGNNISAGGQRYFGPDAQLSAGEYMTFLLRALGYSDSGASPDFSWANAVGKSVEFGVLNAAEQAKLTGSPFLRAQVAYLSYFALSAPLKDGSGILLDRTAASSGVDKAVFQAVMNGVTVDRLS
;
A
#
# COMPACT_ATOMS: atom_id res chain seq x y z
N MET A 1 -23.21 11.53 37.71
CA MET A 1 -22.63 10.88 38.92
C MET A 1 -23.03 11.57 40.23
N LYS A 2 -22.78 12.87 40.45
CA LYS A 2 -23.09 13.54 41.75
C LYS A 2 -24.57 13.53 42.16
N ARG A 3 -25.52 13.63 41.22
CA ARG A 3 -26.97 13.62 41.51
C ARG A 3 -27.52 12.22 41.87
N LEU A 4 -26.89 11.16 41.38
CA LEU A 4 -27.27 9.76 41.64
C LEU A 4 -26.83 9.31 43.04
N ALA A 5 -25.60 9.67 43.44
CA ALA A 5 -25.11 9.42 44.79
C ALA A 5 -25.96 10.14 45.86
N VAL A 6 -26.41 11.37 45.57
CA VAL A 6 -27.29 12.14 46.46
C VAL A 6 -28.69 11.54 46.58
N GLY A 7 -29.25 11.00 45.48
CA GLY A 7 -30.55 10.32 45.51
C GLY A 7 -30.53 9.01 46.30
N LEU A 8 -29.45 8.23 46.18
CA LEU A 8 -29.26 6.98 46.92
C LEU A 8 -29.02 7.24 48.41
N LEU A 9 -28.22 8.27 48.75
CA LEU A 9 -28.01 8.67 50.15
C LEU A 9 -29.31 9.17 50.79
N ALA A 10 -30.10 9.98 50.07
CA ALA A 10 -31.37 10.50 50.56
C ALA A 10 -32.40 9.40 50.81
N LEU A 11 -32.41 8.35 49.97
CA LEU A 11 -33.30 7.19 50.14
C LEU A 11 -32.90 6.34 51.37
N VAL A 12 -31.59 6.13 51.57
CA VAL A 12 -31.06 5.42 52.75
C VAL A 12 -31.33 6.20 54.04
N ILE A 13 -31.23 7.53 54.01
CA ILE A 13 -31.55 8.40 55.14
C ILE A 13 -33.07 8.41 55.43
N LEU A 14 -33.93 8.50 54.41
CA LEU A 14 -35.39 8.47 54.58
C LEU A 14 -35.90 7.14 55.14
N ILE A 15 -35.30 6.02 54.73
CA ILE A 15 -35.63 4.68 55.22
C ILE A 15 -35.06 4.45 56.63
N GLY A 16 -33.86 4.97 56.92
CA GLY A 16 -33.26 4.93 58.26
C GLY A 16 -34.00 5.81 59.29
N CYS A 17 -34.51 6.97 58.90
CA CYS A 17 -35.21 7.88 59.80
C CYS A 17 -36.61 7.39 60.21
N ALA A 18 -37.28 6.54 59.43
CA ALA A 18 -38.58 5.96 59.81
C ALA A 18 -38.44 4.92 60.94
N ALA A 19 -37.30 4.23 61.03
CA ALA A 19 -37.03 3.25 62.10
C ALA A 19 -36.54 3.90 63.40
N VAL A 20 -35.97 5.11 63.34
CA VAL A 20 -35.40 5.80 64.51
C VAL A 20 -36.47 6.55 65.33
N TYR A 21 -37.65 6.85 64.77
CA TYR A 21 -38.72 7.53 65.52
C TYR A 21 -39.61 6.62 66.39
N ALA A 22 -39.30 5.32 66.49
CA ALA A 22 -40.02 4.38 67.36
C ALA A 22 -39.18 3.87 68.54
N ALA A 23 -37.98 4.44 68.74
CA ALA A 23 -37.06 4.01 69.79
C ALA A 23 -36.67 5.21 70.69
N ASP A 24 -37.64 5.78 71.41
CA ASP A 24 -37.52 6.13 72.83
C ASP A 24 -38.78 6.86 73.33
N THR A 25 -39.67 6.12 74.01
CA THR A 25 -40.34 6.62 75.21
C THR A 25 -40.61 5.42 76.11
N GLY A 26 -39.95 5.39 77.28
CA GLY A 26 -40.11 4.33 78.27
C GLY A 26 -41.58 4.02 78.59
N THR A 27 -41.84 2.73 78.77
CA THR A 27 -43.11 2.03 79.07
C THR A 27 -43.91 1.52 77.85
N GLY A 28 -43.81 0.20 77.60
CA GLY A 28 -44.87 -0.61 76.97
C GLY A 28 -44.93 -0.62 75.44
N GLU A 29 -44.35 -1.66 74.85
CA GLU A 29 -44.61 -2.22 73.50
C GLU A 29 -44.31 -1.33 72.27
N SER A 30 -43.07 -1.46 71.76
CA SER A 30 -42.76 -1.15 70.36
C SER A 30 -43.68 -1.97 69.45
N LEU A 31 -44.51 -1.30 68.64
CA LEU A 31 -45.45 -1.92 67.68
C LEU A 31 -44.75 -2.77 66.60
N VAL A 32 -43.41 -2.72 66.55
CA VAL A 32 -42.58 -3.55 65.69
C VAL A 32 -41.58 -4.28 66.59
N THR A 33 -41.63 -5.62 66.56
CA THR A 33 -40.71 -6.44 67.34
C THR A 33 -39.30 -6.35 66.76
N GLN A 34 -38.29 -6.39 67.63
CA GLN A 34 -36.88 -6.36 67.20
C GLN A 34 -36.56 -7.53 66.25
N GLY A 35 -37.20 -8.68 66.43
CA GLY A 35 -37.12 -9.81 65.49
C GLY A 35 -37.66 -9.47 64.10
N TYR A 36 -38.80 -8.79 63.98
CA TYR A 36 -39.33 -8.36 62.68
C TYR A 36 -38.39 -7.37 61.96
N LEU A 37 -37.75 -6.46 62.70
CA LEU A 37 -36.77 -5.54 62.12
C LEU A 37 -35.53 -6.28 61.59
N ASN A 38 -34.96 -7.18 62.38
CA ASN A 38 -33.72 -7.87 62.04
C ASN A 38 -33.90 -9.00 61.04
N ASP A 39 -34.98 -9.77 61.14
CA ASP A 39 -35.17 -11.01 60.39
C ASP A 39 -36.05 -10.82 59.14
N THR A 40 -36.78 -9.71 59.02
CA THR A 40 -37.70 -9.48 57.88
C THR A 40 -37.45 -8.13 57.20
N TYR A 41 -37.53 -7.02 57.93
CA TYR A 41 -37.47 -5.69 57.32
C TYR A 41 -36.09 -5.34 56.75
N ILE A 42 -35.02 -5.50 57.53
CA ILE A 42 -33.65 -5.21 57.06
C ILE A 42 -33.26 -6.10 55.85
N PRO A 43 -33.49 -7.43 55.88
CA PRO A 43 -33.23 -8.29 54.73
C PRO A 43 -34.04 -7.91 53.49
N ASP A 44 -35.32 -7.55 53.62
CA ASP A 44 -36.15 -7.18 52.47
C ASP A 44 -35.77 -5.83 51.86
N VAL A 45 -35.39 -4.86 52.69
CA VAL A 45 -34.86 -3.58 52.21
C VAL A 45 -33.53 -3.78 51.49
N LEU A 46 -32.64 -4.63 52.02
CA LEU A 46 -31.38 -4.99 51.35
C LEU A 46 -31.64 -5.67 50.01
N ARG A 47 -32.53 -6.67 49.96
CA ARG A 47 -32.91 -7.37 48.72
C ARG A 47 -33.52 -6.44 47.67
N GLN A 48 -34.40 -5.51 48.08
CA GLN A 48 -34.94 -4.50 47.16
C GLN A 48 -33.87 -3.52 46.67
N ALA A 49 -32.96 -3.10 47.54
CA ALA A 49 -31.85 -2.24 47.17
C ALA A 49 -30.91 -2.95 46.17
N GLU A 50 -30.55 -4.21 46.43
CA GLU A 50 -29.75 -5.04 45.52
C GLU A 50 -30.43 -5.23 44.17
N THR A 51 -31.73 -5.52 44.16
CA THR A 51 -32.52 -5.68 42.91
C THR A 51 -32.52 -4.39 42.10
N ARG A 52 -32.78 -3.24 42.74
CA ARG A 52 -32.79 -1.93 42.06
C ARG A 52 -31.39 -1.51 41.57
N ILE A 53 -30.35 -1.82 42.33
CA ILE A 53 -28.96 -1.61 41.90
C ILE A 53 -28.68 -2.46 40.66
N ALA A 54 -29.03 -3.76 40.68
CA ALA A 54 -28.83 -4.65 39.55
C ALA A 54 -29.59 -4.18 38.29
N GLU A 55 -30.86 -3.77 38.42
CA GLU A 55 -31.67 -3.25 37.31
C GLU A 55 -31.12 -1.94 36.72
N GLN A 56 -30.72 -0.99 37.58
CA GLN A 56 -30.16 0.28 37.11
C GLN A 56 -28.76 0.10 36.52
N THR A 57 -27.91 -0.74 37.12
CA THR A 57 -26.59 -1.06 36.58
C THR A 57 -26.71 -1.76 35.24
N LYS A 58 -27.66 -2.68 35.07
CA LYS A 58 -27.96 -3.33 33.79
C LYS A 58 -28.38 -2.31 32.73
N THR A 59 -29.30 -1.39 33.07
CA THR A 59 -29.75 -0.35 32.14
C THR A 59 -28.59 0.55 31.67
N VAL A 60 -27.68 0.91 32.59
CA VAL A 60 -26.48 1.69 32.24
C VAL A 60 -25.56 0.89 31.34
N TYR A 61 -25.27 -0.37 31.68
CA TYR A 61 -24.46 -1.26 30.85
C TYR A 61 -25.03 -1.44 29.44
N ASP A 62 -26.33 -1.72 29.32
CA ASP A 62 -27.01 -1.90 28.05
C ASP A 62 -26.98 -0.60 27.22
N SER A 63 -27.12 0.57 27.88
CA SER A 63 -27.03 1.87 27.21
C SER A 63 -25.63 2.18 26.68
N VAL A 64 -24.59 1.86 27.46
CA VAL A 64 -23.19 2.07 27.07
C VAL A 64 -22.82 1.09 25.96
N LEU A 65 -23.26 -0.17 26.05
CA LEU A 65 -23.05 -1.18 25.02
C LEU A 65 -23.75 -0.80 23.71
N ALA A 66 -24.99 -0.29 23.78
CA ALA A 66 -25.72 0.19 22.61
C ALA A 66 -25.04 1.41 21.96
N ASP A 67 -24.57 2.39 22.76
CA ASP A 67 -23.78 3.53 22.25
C ASP A 67 -22.47 3.06 21.61
N LEU A 68 -21.76 2.11 22.23
CA LEU A 68 -20.53 1.55 21.69
C LEU A 68 -20.77 0.82 20.36
N ASN A 69 -21.83 0.00 20.29
CA ASN A 69 -22.22 -0.72 19.08
C ASN A 69 -22.69 0.23 17.97
N ALA A 70 -23.40 1.31 18.32
CA ALA A 70 -23.82 2.33 17.36
C ALA A 70 -22.63 3.13 16.82
N ARG A 71 -21.65 3.48 17.67
CA ARG A 71 -20.39 4.10 17.24
C ARG A 71 -19.58 3.16 16.36
N HIS A 72 -19.45 1.89 16.76
CA HIS A 72 -18.77 0.85 15.99
C HIS A 72 -19.42 0.67 14.61
N SER A 73 -20.75 0.58 14.55
CA SER A 73 -21.51 0.49 13.30
C SER A 73 -21.39 1.77 12.46
N GLY A 74 -21.34 2.94 13.09
CA GLY A 74 -21.10 4.22 12.42
C GLY A 74 -19.70 4.34 11.82
N TYR A 75 -18.67 3.78 12.48
CA TYR A 75 -17.33 3.67 11.91
C TYR A 75 -17.33 2.72 10.72
N LEU A 76 -17.96 1.54 10.83
CA LEU A 76 -18.11 0.59 9.72
C LEU A 76 -18.82 1.22 8.51
N ALA A 77 -19.91 1.94 8.73
CA ALA A 77 -20.70 2.57 7.67
C ALA A 77 -19.97 3.74 6.98
N ARG A 78 -19.12 4.48 7.71
CA ARG A 78 -18.31 5.59 7.15
C ARG A 78 -17.06 5.11 6.43
N ALA A 79 -16.60 3.91 6.72
CA ALA A 79 -15.35 3.39 6.22
C ALA A 79 -15.46 2.74 4.82
N GLY A 80 -16.67 2.42 4.34
CA GLY A 80 -16.91 2.08 2.93
C GLY A 80 -16.13 0.85 2.41
N GLY A 81 -15.87 -0.14 3.26
CA GLY A 81 -15.13 -1.36 2.93
C GLY A 81 -15.05 -2.31 4.13
N GLU A 82 -14.45 -3.49 3.95
CA GLU A 82 -14.22 -4.45 5.03
C GLU A 82 -13.19 -3.89 6.02
N GLN A 83 -13.57 -3.79 7.30
CA GLN A 83 -12.71 -3.23 8.34
C GLN A 83 -11.53 -4.15 8.62
N SER A 84 -10.33 -3.61 8.48
CA SER A 84 -9.05 -4.28 8.74
C SER A 84 -8.34 -3.65 9.94
N TYR A 85 -7.37 -4.36 10.51
CA TYR A 85 -6.58 -3.90 11.65
C TYR A 85 -5.10 -4.28 11.50
N ALA A 86 -4.22 -3.31 11.72
CA ALA A 86 -2.77 -3.50 11.77
C ALA A 86 -2.25 -3.20 13.18
N ALA A 87 -1.78 -4.22 13.90
CA ALA A 87 -1.31 -4.10 15.28
C ALA A 87 0.00 -3.28 15.42
N SER A 88 0.77 -3.20 14.34
CA SER A 88 1.97 -2.38 14.18
C SER A 88 2.00 -1.82 12.77
N ILE A 89 2.88 -0.83 12.52
CA ILE A 89 3.09 -0.29 11.17
C ILE A 89 3.36 -1.44 10.20
N THR A 90 2.43 -1.64 9.27
CA THR A 90 2.47 -2.68 8.24
C THR A 90 2.34 -1.99 6.89
N ASP A 91 3.29 -2.21 5.99
CA ASP A 91 3.26 -1.57 4.68
C ASP A 91 2.34 -2.30 3.69
N PHE A 92 1.58 -1.49 2.96
CA PHE A 92 0.72 -1.92 1.86
C PHE A 92 1.00 -1.06 0.64
N ARG A 93 0.82 -1.66 -0.53
CA ARG A 93 0.93 -0.97 -1.83
C ARG A 93 -0.46 -0.62 -2.32
N PHE A 94 -0.59 0.59 -2.85
CA PHE A 94 -1.84 1.13 -3.35
C PHE A 94 -1.65 1.67 -4.77
N LYS A 95 -2.75 1.77 -5.51
CA LYS A 95 -2.78 2.38 -6.84
C LYS A 95 -3.49 3.73 -6.80
N ARG A 96 -3.31 4.52 -7.86
CA ARG A 96 -3.96 5.83 -8.00
C ARG A 96 -5.46 5.75 -7.72
N GLY A 97 -5.94 6.65 -6.88
CA GLY A 97 -7.36 6.80 -6.55
C GLY A 97 -7.85 5.84 -5.47
N ASP A 98 -7.04 4.89 -4.99
CA ASP A 98 -7.37 4.17 -3.77
C ASP A 98 -7.54 5.15 -2.62
N VAL A 99 -8.49 4.86 -1.73
CA VAL A 99 -8.76 5.67 -0.54
C VAL A 99 -8.59 4.80 0.71
N VAL A 100 -7.64 5.17 1.56
CA VAL A 100 -7.43 4.54 2.87
C VAL A 100 -8.13 5.36 3.94
N SER A 101 -9.17 4.80 4.56
CA SER A 101 -9.90 5.47 5.64
C SER A 101 -9.36 5.04 6.99
N LEU A 102 -9.09 6.01 7.86
CA LEU A 102 -8.50 5.86 9.18
C LEU A 102 -9.44 6.47 10.23
N PRO A 103 -10.14 5.66 11.03
CA PRO A 103 -10.88 6.15 12.18
C PRO A 103 -9.92 6.65 13.27
N ALA A 104 -10.47 7.42 14.21
CA ALA A 104 -9.76 7.97 15.36
C ALA A 104 -8.86 6.93 16.05
N GLY A 105 -7.62 7.33 16.35
CA GLY A 105 -6.59 6.47 16.95
C GLY A 105 -5.80 5.64 15.95
N SER A 106 -6.16 5.66 14.65
CA SER A 106 -5.42 4.98 13.59
C SER A 106 -4.53 5.96 12.83
N GLY A 107 -3.43 5.46 12.28
CA GLY A 107 -2.44 6.30 11.62
C GLY A 107 -1.82 5.64 10.40
N LEU A 108 -1.08 6.43 9.64
CA LEU A 108 -0.30 5.95 8.52
C LEU A 108 1.03 6.69 8.40
N LEU A 109 1.99 6.04 7.75
CA LEU A 109 3.29 6.56 7.33
C LEU A 109 3.38 6.49 5.80
N LEU A 110 3.54 7.62 5.12
CA LEU A 110 3.78 7.61 3.67
C LEU A 110 5.22 7.17 3.40
N LEU A 111 5.43 5.99 2.83
CA LEU A 111 6.77 5.46 2.56
C LEU A 111 7.27 5.84 1.16
N ALA A 112 6.40 5.74 0.16
CA ALA A 112 6.68 6.11 -1.22
C ALA A 112 5.40 6.58 -1.95
N GLY A 113 5.57 7.36 -3.01
CA GLY A 113 4.47 7.92 -3.79
C GLY A 113 3.87 9.17 -3.15
N SER A 114 2.61 9.46 -3.47
CA SER A 114 1.90 10.64 -2.98
C SER A 114 0.43 10.34 -2.70
N GLY A 115 -0.09 11.01 -1.68
CA GLY A 115 -1.51 11.01 -1.35
C GLY A 115 -1.92 12.31 -0.67
N THR A 116 -3.22 12.58 -0.63
CA THR A 116 -3.79 13.74 0.07
C THR A 116 -4.69 13.24 1.19
N VAL A 117 -4.61 13.88 2.35
CA VAL A 117 -5.48 13.58 3.49
C VAL A 117 -6.66 14.52 3.52
N SER A 118 -7.86 13.98 3.73
CA SER A 118 -9.10 14.74 3.86
C SER A 118 -9.93 14.24 5.03
N TYR A 119 -10.67 15.14 5.67
CA TYR A 119 -11.60 14.85 6.76
C TYR A 119 -12.60 16.00 6.90
N SER A 120 -13.77 15.72 7.49
CA SER A 120 -14.86 16.69 7.68
C SER A 120 -15.05 17.13 9.15
N GLY A 121 -14.32 16.53 10.09
CA GLY A 121 -14.42 16.85 11.52
C GLY A 121 -13.21 16.38 12.33
N GLY A 122 -12.98 17.04 13.47
CA GLY A 122 -11.81 16.84 14.33
C GLY A 122 -10.51 17.33 13.68
N SER A 123 -9.42 16.59 13.84
CA SER A 123 -8.10 16.92 13.29
C SER A 123 -7.29 15.68 12.90
N VAL A 124 -6.36 15.87 11.97
CA VAL A 124 -5.25 14.94 11.72
C VAL A 124 -3.99 15.59 12.26
N VAL A 125 -3.12 14.82 12.89
CA VAL A 125 -1.84 15.30 13.42
C VAL A 125 -0.72 14.55 12.73
N ASP A 126 0.24 15.28 12.18
CA ASP A 126 1.55 14.77 11.81
C ASP A 126 2.39 14.64 13.07
N ILE A 127 2.59 13.41 13.53
CA ILE A 127 3.32 13.11 14.76
C ILE A 127 4.82 13.29 14.56
N THR A 128 5.32 13.17 13.32
CA THR A 128 6.74 13.33 13.03
C THR A 128 7.21 14.75 13.35
N VAL A 129 6.37 15.75 13.08
CA VAL A 129 6.68 17.16 13.38
C VAL A 129 5.84 17.76 14.52
N GLY A 130 4.86 17.02 15.04
CA GLY A 130 3.99 17.46 16.14
C GLY A 130 3.01 18.57 15.75
N GLN A 131 2.51 18.58 14.52
CA GLN A 131 1.63 19.64 14.00
C GLN A 131 0.34 19.08 13.43
N THR A 132 -0.75 19.85 13.52
CA THR A 132 -2.01 19.51 12.85
C THR A 132 -1.85 19.64 11.33
N VAL A 133 -2.40 18.67 10.59
CA VAL A 133 -2.46 18.68 9.12
C VAL A 133 -3.84 19.12 8.69
N ALA A 134 -3.92 20.17 7.88
CA ALA A 134 -5.20 20.65 7.35
C ALA A 134 -5.82 19.65 6.37
N SER A 135 -7.15 19.59 6.33
CA SER A 135 -7.88 18.78 5.35
C SER A 135 -7.57 19.25 3.91
N GLY A 136 -7.34 18.30 3.01
CA GLY A 136 -6.91 18.53 1.63
C GLY A 136 -5.38 18.58 1.44
N THR A 137 -4.60 18.53 2.51
CA THR A 137 -3.13 18.65 2.42
C THR A 137 -2.50 17.41 1.79
N ALA A 138 -1.50 17.61 0.93
CA ALA A 138 -0.65 16.54 0.43
C ALA A 138 0.24 16.00 1.56
N LEU A 139 0.29 14.69 1.71
CA LEU A 139 1.14 14.04 2.70
C LEU A 139 2.61 14.20 2.34
N THR A 140 3.45 14.35 3.35
CA THR A 140 4.91 14.41 3.20
C THR A 140 5.49 13.01 3.32
N ALA A 141 6.42 12.66 2.41
CA ALA A 141 7.09 11.37 2.47
C ALA A 141 7.85 11.20 3.80
N ARG A 142 7.81 9.99 4.36
CA ARG A 142 8.38 9.59 5.66
C ARG A 142 7.79 10.30 6.88
N HIS A 143 6.63 10.93 6.73
CA HIS A 143 5.88 11.48 7.86
C HIS A 143 4.76 10.55 8.29
N ARG A 144 4.56 10.44 9.61
CA ARG A 144 3.49 9.66 10.21
C ARG A 144 2.36 10.59 10.62
N VAL A 145 1.17 10.35 10.08
CA VAL A 145 -0.05 11.06 10.45
C VAL A 145 -0.99 10.16 11.26
N LEU A 146 -1.75 10.75 12.17
CA LEU A 146 -2.72 10.09 13.04
C LEU A 146 -4.06 10.83 12.99
N ALA A 147 -5.15 10.08 12.83
CA ALA A 147 -6.49 10.62 13.00
C ALA A 147 -6.77 10.83 14.50
N ALA A 148 -6.98 12.08 14.91
CA ALA A 148 -7.27 12.41 16.29
C ALA A 148 -8.72 12.02 16.68
N GLU A 149 -9.11 12.35 17.91
CA GLU A 149 -10.46 12.10 18.40
C GLU A 149 -11.52 12.73 17.48
N ASN A 150 -12.64 12.02 17.30
CA ASN A 150 -13.76 12.43 16.46
C ASN A 150 -13.40 12.66 14.98
N THR A 151 -12.29 12.10 14.51
CA THR A 151 -11.87 12.17 13.10
C THR A 151 -12.00 10.82 12.41
N THR A 152 -12.39 10.88 11.15
CA THR A 152 -12.17 9.81 10.18
C THR A 152 -11.43 10.44 9.02
N ALA A 153 -10.14 10.12 8.90
CA ALA A 153 -9.28 10.66 7.87
C ALA A 153 -9.31 9.75 6.64
N ALA A 154 -9.56 10.31 5.47
CA ALA A 154 -9.50 9.61 4.20
C ALA A 154 -8.25 10.06 3.45
N VAL A 155 -7.35 9.12 3.17
CA VAL A 155 -6.15 9.37 2.38
C VAL A 155 -6.33 8.82 0.98
N THR A 156 -6.41 9.73 0.01
CA THR A 156 -6.57 9.39 -1.41
C THR A 156 -5.20 9.36 -2.08
N ILE A 157 -4.87 8.26 -2.74
CA ILE A 157 -3.62 8.11 -3.49
C ILE A 157 -3.67 8.94 -4.77
N THR A 158 -2.64 9.76 -4.99
CA THR A 158 -2.57 10.70 -6.13
C THR A 158 -1.50 10.33 -7.15
N SER A 159 -0.45 9.62 -6.76
CA SER A 159 0.54 9.04 -7.68
C SER A 159 0.00 7.76 -8.35
N ASP A 160 0.68 7.29 -9.40
CA ASP A 160 0.30 6.02 -10.08
C ASP A 160 0.37 4.81 -9.11
N THR A 161 1.34 4.83 -8.19
CA THR A 161 1.53 3.86 -7.10
C THR A 161 1.96 4.59 -5.82
N ALA A 162 1.63 4.03 -4.67
CA ALA A 162 2.13 4.50 -3.37
C ALA A 162 2.29 3.34 -2.39
N VAL A 163 3.19 3.51 -1.42
CA VAL A 163 3.35 2.59 -0.30
C VAL A 163 3.05 3.33 1.00
N LEU A 164 2.09 2.83 1.77
CA LEU A 164 1.76 3.37 3.09
C LEU A 164 1.99 2.30 4.15
N GLY A 165 2.68 2.67 5.24
CA GLY A 165 2.69 1.90 6.48
C GLY A 165 1.46 2.25 7.31
N VAL A 166 0.52 1.33 7.49
CA VAL A 166 -0.73 1.56 8.23
C VAL A 166 -0.64 0.96 9.63
N GLU A 167 -1.21 1.64 10.62
CA GLU A 167 -1.30 1.18 12.01
C GLU A 167 -2.68 1.51 12.60
N GLY A 168 -3.28 0.56 13.31
CA GLY A 168 -4.64 0.67 13.84
C GLY A 168 -5.69 0.14 12.87
N PHE A 169 -6.93 0.59 13.04
CA PHE A 169 -8.02 0.19 12.17
C PHE A 169 -7.97 0.96 10.85
N TYR A 170 -8.36 0.30 9.76
CA TYR A 170 -8.47 0.96 8.47
C TYR A 170 -9.46 0.26 7.56
N THR A 171 -9.88 0.95 6.51
CA THR A 171 -10.51 0.35 5.34
C THR A 171 -9.84 0.87 4.09
N VAL A 172 -10.00 0.12 2.99
CA VAL A 172 -9.53 0.51 1.68
C VAL A 172 -10.70 0.47 0.72
N SER A 173 -10.93 1.58 0.02
CA SER A 173 -11.81 1.64 -1.13
C SER A 173 -10.95 1.68 -2.39
N SER A 174 -11.20 0.77 -3.34
CA SER A 174 -10.42 0.69 -4.57
C SER A 174 -10.74 1.85 -5.50
N GLY A 175 -9.69 2.49 -6.01
CA GLY A 175 -9.77 3.46 -7.10
C GLY A 175 -9.85 2.81 -8.47
N ALA A 176 -10.14 3.64 -9.49
CA ALA A 176 -10.13 3.25 -10.89
C ALA A 176 -8.74 3.36 -11.56
N GLY A 177 -7.69 3.69 -10.80
CA GLY A 177 -6.33 3.75 -11.32
C GLY A 177 -5.83 2.38 -11.79
N LEU A 178 -4.91 2.40 -12.75
CA LEU A 178 -4.28 1.18 -13.24
C LEU A 178 -3.45 0.51 -12.14
N ASP A 179 -3.58 -0.80 -12.01
CA ASP A 179 -2.91 -1.57 -10.96
C ASP A 179 -1.50 -2.01 -11.41
N TYR A 180 -0.54 -1.09 -11.32
CA TYR A 180 0.87 -1.40 -11.61
C TYR A 180 1.46 -2.41 -10.61
N ASN A 181 0.90 -2.52 -9.40
CA ASN A 181 1.37 -3.48 -8.41
C ASN A 181 1.09 -4.91 -8.85
N ALA A 182 -0.11 -5.19 -9.38
CA ALA A 182 -0.46 -6.49 -9.93
C ALA A 182 0.45 -6.89 -11.11
N LEU A 183 0.80 -5.94 -11.98
CA LEU A 183 1.74 -6.19 -13.09
C LEU A 183 3.15 -6.51 -12.59
N ALA A 184 3.63 -5.78 -11.58
CA ALA A 184 4.92 -6.04 -10.96
C ALA A 184 4.95 -7.38 -10.20
N ASP A 185 3.86 -7.75 -9.53
CA ASP A 185 3.71 -9.05 -8.87
C ASP A 185 3.74 -10.20 -9.88
N ALA A 186 3.04 -10.06 -11.01
CA ALA A 186 3.09 -11.04 -12.09
C ALA A 186 4.51 -11.22 -12.63
N LEU A 187 5.21 -10.12 -12.92
CA LEU A 187 6.59 -10.19 -13.39
C LEU A 187 7.54 -10.75 -12.32
N LYS A 188 7.32 -10.47 -11.03
CA LYS A 188 8.09 -11.07 -9.93
C LYS A 188 7.88 -12.58 -9.86
N GLN A 189 6.64 -13.05 -9.97
CA GLN A 189 6.32 -14.48 -9.99
C GLN A 189 6.97 -15.21 -11.17
N MET A 190 7.08 -14.56 -12.34
CA MET A 190 7.81 -15.07 -13.51
C MET A 190 9.34 -14.96 -13.38
N GLY A 191 9.86 -14.36 -12.31
CA GLY A 191 11.29 -14.12 -12.14
C GLY A 191 11.84 -12.92 -12.91
N LEU A 192 10.99 -12.15 -13.60
CA LEU A 192 11.38 -11.09 -14.52
C LEU A 192 11.53 -9.72 -13.83
N PHE A 193 10.98 -9.52 -12.63
CA PHE A 193 11.07 -8.24 -11.89
C PHE A 193 11.39 -8.48 -10.41
N GLN A 194 12.67 -8.37 -10.04
CA GLN A 194 13.12 -8.80 -8.70
C GLN A 194 13.04 -7.74 -7.59
N GLY A 195 12.84 -6.46 -7.95
CA GLY A 195 12.95 -5.34 -7.03
C GLY A 195 14.39 -4.86 -6.82
N THR A 196 14.60 -4.01 -5.82
CA THR A 196 15.86 -3.34 -5.46
C THR A 196 16.41 -3.76 -4.09
N GLY A 197 15.60 -4.49 -3.31
CA GLY A 197 15.94 -4.85 -1.92
C GLY A 197 15.47 -3.83 -0.87
N THR A 198 14.70 -2.79 -1.26
CA THR A 198 14.04 -1.89 -0.31
C THR A 198 13.15 -2.68 0.66
N ALA A 199 13.19 -2.34 1.94
CA ALA A 199 12.57 -3.11 3.03
C ALA A 199 11.03 -3.01 3.09
N TYR A 200 10.41 -2.19 2.25
CA TYR A 200 8.96 -2.00 2.16
C TYR A 200 8.49 -2.13 0.70
N GLY A 201 7.18 -2.22 0.49
CA GLY A 201 6.58 -2.22 -0.84
C GLY A 201 7.03 -3.40 -1.69
N SER A 202 7.32 -4.53 -1.05
CA SER A 202 7.94 -5.72 -1.68
C SER A 202 9.30 -5.43 -2.35
N GLY A 203 9.93 -4.29 -2.04
CA GLY A 203 11.19 -3.85 -2.63
C GLY A 203 11.08 -3.45 -4.10
N TYR A 204 9.88 -3.18 -4.63
CA TYR A 204 9.71 -2.91 -6.06
C TYR A 204 10.17 -1.51 -6.47
N ASP A 205 10.04 -0.54 -5.56
CA ASP A 205 10.32 0.87 -5.80
C ASP A 205 9.63 1.40 -7.07
N LEU A 206 8.34 1.09 -7.25
CA LEU A 206 7.58 1.47 -8.46
C LEU A 206 7.51 2.99 -8.65
N GLU A 207 7.65 3.74 -7.56
CA GLU A 207 7.59 5.19 -7.48
C GLU A 207 8.93 5.86 -7.84
N GLN A 208 10.01 5.09 -8.03
CA GLN A 208 11.33 5.61 -8.36
C GLN A 208 11.59 5.64 -9.86
N ALA A 209 12.40 6.61 -10.31
CA ALA A 209 12.88 6.65 -11.68
C ALA A 209 13.83 5.46 -11.95
N PRO A 210 13.70 4.73 -13.07
CA PRO A 210 14.60 3.64 -13.39
C PRO A 210 15.99 4.18 -13.78
N THR A 211 17.02 3.37 -13.54
CA THR A 211 18.38 3.66 -13.98
C THR A 211 18.75 2.81 -15.20
N ARG A 212 19.83 3.19 -15.88
CA ARG A 212 20.30 2.52 -17.09
C ARG A 212 20.62 1.05 -16.84
N ILE A 213 21.19 0.71 -15.68
CA ILE A 213 21.45 -0.69 -15.32
C ILE A 213 20.16 -1.48 -15.08
N VAL A 214 19.13 -0.86 -14.48
CA VAL A 214 17.82 -1.49 -14.33
C VAL A 214 17.22 -1.83 -15.69
N GLY A 215 17.29 -0.90 -16.65
CA GLY A 215 16.83 -1.15 -18.02
C GLY A 215 17.55 -2.31 -18.71
N LEU A 216 18.88 -2.38 -18.56
CA LEU A 216 19.68 -3.46 -19.13
C LEU A 216 19.36 -4.82 -18.49
N VAL A 217 19.23 -4.89 -17.16
CA VAL A 217 18.86 -6.14 -16.46
C VAL A 217 17.46 -6.59 -16.88
N MET A 218 16.50 -5.67 -16.95
CA MET A 218 15.15 -5.99 -17.45
C MET A 218 15.18 -6.49 -18.89
N PHE A 219 15.98 -5.89 -19.77
CA PHE A 219 16.18 -6.38 -21.13
C PHE A 219 16.69 -7.82 -21.16
N LEU A 220 17.76 -8.12 -20.41
CA LEU A 220 18.35 -9.46 -20.34
C LEU A 220 17.33 -10.49 -19.83
N ARG A 221 16.52 -10.14 -18.83
CA ARG A 221 15.43 -10.99 -18.36
C ARG A 221 14.38 -11.25 -19.42
N LEU A 222 13.96 -10.20 -20.13
CA LEU A 222 12.94 -10.31 -21.17
C LEU A 222 13.39 -11.17 -22.37
N ILE A 223 14.67 -11.19 -22.69
CA ILE A 223 15.21 -12.11 -23.72
C ILE A 223 15.61 -13.48 -23.17
N GLY A 224 15.43 -13.70 -21.86
CA GLY A 224 15.75 -14.95 -21.16
C GLY A 224 17.25 -15.21 -20.94
N GLU A 225 18.10 -14.19 -21.01
CA GLU A 225 19.56 -14.33 -20.94
C GLU A 225 20.18 -13.89 -19.59
N GLU A 226 19.38 -13.61 -18.56
CA GLU A 226 19.90 -13.24 -17.23
C GLU A 226 20.83 -14.33 -16.64
N GLY A 227 20.46 -15.60 -16.75
CA GLY A 227 21.30 -16.71 -16.27
C GLY A 227 22.64 -16.78 -17.00
N ALA A 228 22.63 -16.61 -18.33
CA ALA A 228 23.84 -16.56 -19.14
C ALA A 228 24.73 -15.37 -18.72
N ALA A 229 24.13 -14.20 -18.53
CA ALA A 229 24.83 -13.01 -18.08
C ALA A 229 25.51 -13.20 -16.71
N LEU A 230 24.80 -13.77 -15.74
CA LEU A 230 25.34 -14.05 -14.41
C LEU A 230 26.46 -15.09 -14.42
N SER A 231 26.45 -16.02 -15.37
CA SER A 231 27.51 -17.03 -15.55
C SER A 231 28.69 -16.57 -16.41
N SER A 232 28.60 -15.38 -17.03
CA SER A 232 29.60 -14.92 -17.99
C SER A 232 30.95 -14.67 -17.33
N THR A 233 32.01 -15.16 -17.99
CA THR A 233 33.40 -14.89 -17.63
C THR A 233 34.00 -13.72 -18.43
N ALA A 234 33.19 -12.99 -19.20
CA ALA A 234 33.65 -11.87 -20.00
C ALA A 234 34.31 -10.79 -19.12
N ALA A 235 35.30 -10.11 -19.69
CA ALA A 235 35.92 -8.95 -19.05
C ALA A 235 34.99 -7.74 -19.18
N ASN A 236 34.75 -7.06 -18.05
CA ASN A 236 34.03 -5.78 -18.06
C ASN A 236 35.00 -4.66 -18.48
N PRO A 237 34.78 -3.96 -19.59
CA PRO A 237 35.68 -2.87 -20.01
C PRO A 237 35.36 -1.53 -19.34
N PHE A 238 34.29 -1.43 -18.55
CA PHE A 238 33.79 -0.17 -17.99
C PHE A 238 34.32 0.07 -16.57
N ALA A 239 34.77 1.29 -16.31
CA ALA A 239 35.42 1.64 -15.06
C ALA A 239 34.45 1.94 -13.90
N ASP A 240 33.19 2.23 -14.23
CA ASP A 240 32.18 2.75 -13.30
C ASP A 240 31.10 1.72 -12.97
N THR A 241 31.39 0.43 -13.12
CA THR A 241 30.41 -0.64 -12.84
C THR A 241 30.58 -1.19 -11.42
N PRO A 242 29.59 -1.04 -10.53
CA PRO A 242 29.59 -1.71 -9.24
C PRO A 242 29.64 -3.24 -9.34
N ALA A 243 30.17 -3.89 -8.29
CA ALA A 243 30.35 -5.35 -8.27
C ALA A 243 29.06 -6.14 -8.51
N TRP A 244 27.91 -5.66 -8.03
CA TRP A 244 26.63 -6.37 -8.16
C TRP A 244 26.14 -6.45 -9.61
N CYS A 245 26.51 -5.48 -10.46
CA CYS A 245 26.07 -5.41 -11.85
C CYS A 245 27.17 -5.73 -12.88
N ASP A 246 28.39 -5.96 -12.42
CA ASP A 246 29.57 -6.20 -13.24
C ASP A 246 29.34 -7.29 -14.32
N ARG A 247 28.82 -8.45 -13.91
CA ARG A 247 28.58 -9.58 -14.83
C ARG A 247 27.53 -9.26 -15.90
N TYR A 248 26.46 -8.55 -15.55
CA TYR A 248 25.44 -8.12 -16.50
C TYR A 248 26.00 -7.20 -17.58
N VAL A 249 26.82 -6.22 -17.16
CA VAL A 249 27.40 -5.24 -18.08
C VAL A 249 28.48 -5.88 -18.95
N ALA A 250 29.34 -6.74 -18.37
CA ALA A 250 30.35 -7.48 -19.11
C ALA A 250 29.72 -8.34 -20.23
N TYR A 251 28.71 -9.13 -19.88
CA TYR A 251 27.98 -9.95 -20.84
C TYR A 251 27.29 -9.11 -21.91
N ALA A 252 26.58 -8.05 -21.50
CA ALA A 252 25.90 -7.18 -22.44
C ALA A 252 26.87 -6.50 -23.42
N TYR A 253 28.08 -6.18 -22.99
CA TYR A 253 29.11 -5.63 -23.87
C TYR A 253 29.64 -6.67 -24.85
N GLU A 254 29.98 -7.87 -24.36
CA GLU A 254 30.42 -9.00 -25.20
C GLU A 254 29.41 -9.33 -26.30
N LYS A 255 28.12 -9.35 -25.95
CA LYS A 255 27.01 -9.61 -26.88
C LYS A 255 26.66 -8.42 -27.77
N GLY A 256 27.27 -7.25 -27.55
CA GLY A 256 27.00 -6.03 -28.30
C GLY A 256 25.68 -5.33 -27.96
N TYR A 257 25.03 -5.69 -26.86
CA TYR A 257 23.80 -5.04 -26.37
C TYR A 257 24.05 -3.63 -25.81
N THR A 258 25.28 -3.35 -25.36
CA THR A 258 25.70 -2.01 -24.95
C THR A 258 27.09 -1.67 -25.49
N LYS A 259 27.32 -0.39 -25.75
CA LYS A 259 28.62 0.17 -26.12
C LYS A 259 29.19 1.10 -25.04
N GLY A 260 28.47 1.29 -23.94
CA GLY A 260 28.71 2.35 -22.97
C GLY A 260 28.06 3.67 -23.37
N ASN A 261 28.19 4.68 -22.50
CA ASN A 261 27.67 6.03 -22.74
C ASN A 261 28.78 7.05 -23.06
N ASN A 262 30.03 6.78 -22.65
CA ASN A 262 31.13 7.72 -22.82
C ASN A 262 32.49 7.03 -22.78
N ILE A 263 33.51 7.74 -23.28
CA ILE A 263 34.93 7.39 -23.18
C ILE A 263 35.67 8.64 -22.68
N SER A 264 36.46 8.51 -21.61
CA SER A 264 37.27 9.63 -21.12
C SER A 264 38.38 10.01 -22.10
N ALA A 265 38.99 11.18 -21.90
CA ALA A 265 40.17 11.60 -22.66
C ALA A 265 41.33 10.59 -22.61
N GLY A 266 41.42 9.78 -21.54
CA GLY A 266 42.41 8.72 -21.38
C GLY A 266 42.03 7.37 -21.99
N GLY A 267 40.91 7.27 -22.71
CA GLY A 267 40.44 6.03 -23.34
C GLY A 267 39.64 5.09 -22.42
N GLN A 268 39.39 5.48 -21.17
CA GLN A 268 38.61 4.70 -20.21
C GLN A 268 37.12 4.72 -20.59
N ARG A 269 36.45 3.56 -20.63
CA ARG A 269 35.03 3.47 -20.98
C ARG A 269 34.13 3.59 -19.76
N TYR A 270 32.96 4.18 -19.95
CA TYR A 270 31.93 4.33 -18.93
C TYR A 270 30.60 3.78 -19.42
N PHE A 271 29.89 3.10 -18.53
CA PHE A 271 28.55 2.60 -18.78
C PHE A 271 27.48 3.58 -18.26
N GLY A 272 27.72 4.21 -17.12
CA GLY A 272 26.78 5.06 -16.40
C GLY A 272 25.62 4.26 -15.80
N PRO A 273 25.86 3.30 -14.88
CA PRO A 273 24.80 2.42 -14.37
C PRO A 273 23.66 3.18 -13.71
N ASP A 274 23.97 4.25 -12.96
CA ASP A 274 23.01 5.05 -12.20
C ASP A 274 22.39 6.19 -13.01
N ALA A 275 22.75 6.34 -14.29
CA ALA A 275 22.14 7.34 -15.16
C ALA A 275 20.63 7.06 -15.27
N GLN A 276 19.81 8.10 -15.07
CA GLN A 276 18.36 7.98 -15.19
C GLN A 276 18.00 7.50 -16.60
N LEU A 277 17.18 6.46 -16.69
CA LEU A 277 16.71 5.86 -17.92
C LEU A 277 15.42 6.56 -18.36
N SER A 278 15.38 7.04 -19.59
CA SER A 278 14.18 7.62 -20.19
C SER A 278 13.25 6.55 -20.79
N ALA A 279 12.00 6.92 -21.04
CA ALA A 279 11.03 6.05 -21.73
C ALA A 279 11.52 5.61 -23.11
N GLY A 280 12.16 6.51 -23.87
CA GLY A 280 12.69 6.20 -25.21
C GLY A 280 13.85 5.19 -25.18
N GLU A 281 14.75 5.32 -24.20
CA GLU A 281 15.83 4.35 -24.01
C GLU A 281 15.29 2.99 -23.57
N TYR A 282 14.27 2.95 -22.71
CA TYR A 282 13.64 1.69 -22.34
C TYR A 282 12.89 1.04 -23.50
N MET A 283 12.15 1.83 -24.30
CA MET A 283 11.52 1.33 -25.51
C MET A 283 12.53 0.79 -26.53
N THR A 284 13.74 1.36 -26.59
CA THR A 284 14.83 0.82 -27.41
C THR A 284 15.20 -0.59 -26.98
N PHE A 285 15.31 -0.84 -25.67
CA PHE A 285 15.53 -2.20 -25.15
C PHE A 285 14.38 -3.15 -25.49
N LEU A 286 13.13 -2.72 -25.33
CA LEU A 286 11.97 -3.56 -25.66
C LEU A 286 11.90 -3.91 -27.14
N LEU A 287 12.12 -2.94 -28.03
CA LEU A 287 12.15 -3.18 -29.47
C LEU A 287 13.28 -4.14 -29.86
N ARG A 288 14.46 -4.03 -29.24
CA ARG A 288 15.54 -5.02 -29.41
C ARG A 288 15.14 -6.42 -28.94
N ALA A 289 14.43 -6.52 -27.81
CA ALA A 289 13.94 -7.81 -27.30
C ALA A 289 12.97 -8.48 -28.29
N LEU A 290 12.16 -7.66 -28.97
CA LEU A 290 11.24 -8.07 -30.03
C LEU A 290 11.92 -8.35 -31.39
N GLY A 291 13.23 -8.10 -31.51
CA GLY A 291 14.02 -8.39 -32.71
C GLY A 291 14.19 -7.23 -33.69
N TYR A 292 13.75 -6.02 -33.33
CA TYR A 292 14.02 -4.81 -34.13
C TYR A 292 15.44 -4.29 -33.88
N SER A 293 16.07 -3.75 -34.91
CA SER A 293 17.42 -3.18 -34.87
C SER A 293 17.39 -1.65 -34.90
N ASP A 294 18.12 -1.02 -34.00
CA ASP A 294 18.40 0.43 -34.01
C ASP A 294 19.79 0.77 -34.58
N SER A 295 20.47 -0.21 -35.17
CA SER A 295 21.80 -0.04 -35.75
C SER A 295 22.03 -0.88 -37.01
N GLY A 296 23.19 -0.69 -37.65
CA GLY A 296 23.54 -1.34 -38.92
C GLY A 296 23.23 -0.48 -40.15
N ALA A 297 23.38 -1.06 -41.34
CA ALA A 297 23.20 -0.36 -42.61
C ALA A 297 21.73 0.02 -42.92
N SER A 298 20.78 -0.69 -42.31
CA SER A 298 19.34 -0.46 -42.50
C SER A 298 18.60 -0.71 -41.18
N PRO A 299 18.70 0.21 -40.21
CA PRO A 299 18.02 0.07 -38.93
C PRO A 299 16.50 0.23 -39.09
N ASP A 300 15.72 -0.48 -38.29
CA ASP A 300 14.26 -0.37 -38.26
C ASP A 300 13.80 0.92 -37.56
N PHE A 301 14.57 1.38 -36.59
CA PHE A 301 14.31 2.57 -35.78
C PHE A 301 15.61 3.23 -35.30
N SER A 302 15.50 4.33 -34.57
CA SER A 302 16.61 4.97 -33.87
C SER A 302 16.22 5.27 -32.43
N TRP A 303 17.22 5.50 -31.57
CA TRP A 303 16.97 5.85 -30.17
C TRP A 303 16.01 7.06 -30.02
N ALA A 304 16.06 8.01 -30.95
CA ALA A 304 15.26 9.24 -30.92
C ALA A 304 13.80 9.01 -31.31
N ASN A 305 13.48 7.95 -32.07
CA ASN A 305 12.12 7.70 -32.56
C ASN A 305 11.51 6.39 -32.02
N ALA A 306 12.18 5.70 -31.08
CA ALA A 306 11.76 4.40 -30.55
C ALA A 306 10.30 4.37 -30.08
N VAL A 307 9.85 5.40 -29.35
CA VAL A 307 8.45 5.49 -28.89
C VAL A 307 7.49 5.63 -30.07
N GLY A 308 7.80 6.46 -31.06
CA GLY A 308 6.97 6.60 -32.26
C GLY A 308 6.89 5.30 -33.07
N LYS A 309 8.03 4.68 -33.33
CA LYS A 309 8.13 3.42 -34.07
C LYS A 309 7.43 2.26 -33.37
N SER A 310 7.43 2.23 -32.04
CA SER A 310 6.70 1.21 -31.30
C SER A 310 5.19 1.22 -31.55
N VAL A 311 4.60 2.38 -31.88
CA VAL A 311 3.18 2.45 -32.30
C VAL A 311 3.01 1.92 -33.72
N GLU A 312 3.89 2.30 -34.65
CA GLU A 312 3.87 1.79 -36.04
C GLU A 312 4.02 0.26 -36.09
N PHE A 313 4.80 -0.31 -35.17
CA PHE A 313 5.01 -1.75 -35.04
C PHE A 313 3.89 -2.47 -34.25
N GLY A 314 2.90 -1.76 -33.72
CA GLY A 314 1.83 -2.33 -32.91
C GLY A 314 2.24 -2.79 -31.51
N VAL A 315 3.44 -2.42 -31.07
CA VAL A 315 3.96 -2.72 -29.73
C VAL A 315 3.30 -1.81 -28.70
N LEU A 316 3.08 -0.53 -29.03
CA LEU A 316 2.30 0.42 -28.24
C LEU A 316 1.03 0.85 -28.97
N ASN A 317 0.03 1.27 -28.20
CA ASN A 317 -1.10 2.03 -28.71
C ASN A 317 -0.96 3.55 -28.43
N ALA A 318 -1.90 4.34 -28.94
CA ALA A 318 -1.87 5.80 -28.82
C ALA A 318 -1.97 6.29 -27.36
N ALA A 319 -2.79 5.64 -26.53
CA ALA A 319 -2.95 6.01 -25.12
C ALA A 319 -1.66 5.77 -24.32
N GLU A 320 -0.96 4.66 -24.58
CA GLU A 320 0.34 4.35 -23.98
C GLU A 320 1.41 5.35 -24.42
N GLN A 321 1.47 5.68 -25.71
CA GLN A 321 2.39 6.71 -26.21
C GLN A 321 2.15 8.06 -25.52
N ALA A 322 0.87 8.48 -25.40
CA ALA A 322 0.52 9.72 -24.72
C ALA A 322 0.94 9.70 -23.24
N LYS A 323 0.72 8.57 -22.55
CA LYS A 323 1.13 8.40 -21.15
C LYS A 323 2.66 8.47 -20.98
N LEU A 324 3.44 7.84 -21.87
CA LEU A 324 4.90 7.85 -21.81
C LEU A 324 5.54 9.21 -22.11
N THR A 325 4.87 10.03 -22.91
CA THR A 325 5.36 11.37 -23.27
C THR A 325 4.89 12.46 -22.32
N GLY A 326 3.74 12.26 -21.64
CA GLY A 326 3.11 13.25 -20.76
C GLY A 326 3.31 13.04 -19.25
N SER A 327 4.07 12.03 -18.81
CA SER A 327 4.26 11.73 -17.38
C SER A 327 5.72 11.37 -17.06
N PRO A 328 6.16 11.50 -15.79
CA PRO A 328 7.44 10.94 -15.35
C PRO A 328 7.53 9.45 -15.69
N PHE A 329 8.68 9.02 -16.17
CA PHE A 329 8.94 7.61 -16.45
C PHE A 329 9.51 6.94 -15.20
N LEU A 330 8.71 6.10 -14.55
CA LEU A 330 9.05 5.40 -13.31
C LEU A 330 9.16 3.90 -13.53
N ARG A 331 9.65 3.19 -12.51
CA ARG A 331 9.70 1.72 -12.50
C ARG A 331 8.31 1.08 -12.64
N ALA A 332 7.25 1.76 -12.23
CA ALA A 332 5.86 1.40 -12.56
C ALA A 332 5.66 1.24 -14.08
N GLN A 333 6.08 2.22 -14.89
CA GLN A 333 5.98 2.13 -16.35
C GLN A 333 6.91 1.07 -16.95
N VAL A 334 8.08 0.83 -16.36
CA VAL A 334 8.96 -0.30 -16.74
C VAL A 334 8.23 -1.63 -16.57
N ALA A 335 7.60 -1.87 -15.41
CA ALA A 335 6.83 -3.08 -15.15
C ALA A 335 5.64 -3.21 -16.11
N TYR A 336 4.87 -2.14 -16.32
CA TYR A 336 3.76 -2.12 -17.27
C TYR A 336 4.20 -2.52 -18.69
N LEU A 337 5.21 -1.84 -19.22
CA LEU A 337 5.67 -2.06 -20.58
C LEU A 337 6.30 -3.45 -20.74
N SER A 338 7.07 -3.93 -19.75
CA SER A 338 7.58 -5.30 -19.74
C SER A 338 6.48 -6.34 -19.82
N TYR A 339 5.45 -6.19 -18.97
CA TYR A 339 4.36 -7.15 -18.88
C TYR A 339 3.62 -7.26 -20.20
N PHE A 340 3.19 -6.13 -20.78
CA PHE A 340 2.46 -6.16 -22.05
C PHE A 340 3.34 -6.51 -23.25
N ALA A 341 4.66 -6.23 -23.20
CA ALA A 341 5.58 -6.66 -24.25
C ALA A 341 5.72 -8.19 -24.34
N LEU A 342 5.48 -8.95 -23.26
CA LEU A 342 5.50 -10.42 -23.30
C LEU A 342 4.49 -10.98 -24.33
N SER A 343 3.35 -10.31 -24.49
CA SER A 343 2.33 -10.68 -25.47
C SER A 343 2.53 -10.06 -26.86
N ALA A 344 3.56 -9.22 -27.04
CA ALA A 344 3.81 -8.57 -28.32
C ALA A 344 4.49 -9.53 -29.31
N PRO A 345 4.13 -9.46 -30.60
CA PRO A 345 4.71 -10.31 -31.64
C PRO A 345 6.18 -9.96 -31.88
N LEU A 346 6.98 -10.99 -32.17
CA LEU A 346 8.35 -10.84 -32.62
C LEU A 346 8.38 -10.33 -34.06
N LYS A 347 9.38 -9.51 -34.40
CA LYS A 347 9.55 -8.93 -35.74
C LYS A 347 9.54 -9.97 -36.86
N ASP A 348 10.16 -11.12 -36.62
CA ASP A 348 10.31 -12.20 -37.60
C ASP A 348 9.06 -13.07 -37.75
N GLY A 349 8.00 -12.81 -36.96
CA GLY A 349 6.76 -13.57 -36.98
C GLY A 349 6.85 -14.95 -36.33
N SER A 350 7.94 -15.28 -35.63
CA SER A 350 8.16 -16.59 -35.01
C SER A 350 7.28 -16.86 -33.77
N GLY A 351 6.59 -15.85 -33.26
CA GLY A 351 5.71 -15.95 -32.10
C GLY A 351 5.62 -14.63 -31.34
N ILE A 352 5.47 -14.73 -30.02
CA ILE A 352 5.46 -13.60 -29.10
C ILE A 352 6.71 -13.59 -28.21
N LEU A 353 7.00 -12.46 -27.58
CA LEU A 353 8.18 -12.33 -26.70
C LEU A 353 8.20 -13.37 -25.58
N LEU A 354 7.06 -13.69 -24.97
CA LEU A 354 6.94 -14.70 -23.90
C LEU A 354 7.52 -16.05 -24.32
N ASP A 355 7.31 -16.47 -25.57
CA ASP A 355 7.79 -17.75 -26.10
C ASP A 355 9.32 -17.76 -26.18
N ARG A 356 9.89 -16.65 -26.64
CA ARG A 356 11.34 -16.43 -26.65
C ARG A 356 11.89 -16.39 -25.22
N THR A 357 11.25 -15.66 -24.31
CA THR A 357 11.68 -15.57 -22.91
C THR A 357 11.73 -16.96 -22.28
N ALA A 358 10.68 -17.77 -22.44
CA ALA A 358 10.61 -19.13 -21.91
C ALA A 358 11.69 -20.03 -22.50
N ALA A 359 11.82 -20.05 -23.84
CA ALA A 359 12.81 -20.88 -24.52
C ALA A 359 14.25 -20.55 -24.10
N SER A 360 14.61 -19.27 -24.02
CA SER A 360 15.96 -18.84 -23.66
C SER A 360 16.28 -19.00 -22.17
N SER A 361 15.31 -18.75 -21.29
CA SER A 361 15.52 -18.85 -19.84
C SER A 361 15.51 -20.28 -19.30
N GLY A 362 14.95 -21.22 -20.06
CA GLY A 362 14.72 -22.59 -19.61
C GLY A 362 13.53 -22.73 -18.65
N VAL A 363 12.75 -21.67 -18.45
CA VAL A 363 11.50 -21.72 -17.68
C VAL A 363 10.36 -22.24 -18.56
N ASP A 364 9.54 -23.13 -18.02
CA ASP A 364 8.38 -23.66 -18.74
C ASP A 364 7.39 -22.53 -19.11
N LYS A 365 7.07 -22.43 -20.40
CA LYS A 365 6.09 -21.48 -20.95
C LYS A 365 4.74 -21.55 -20.22
N ALA A 366 4.32 -22.74 -19.77
CA ALA A 366 3.07 -22.91 -19.04
C ALA A 366 3.05 -22.14 -17.71
N VAL A 367 4.21 -21.96 -17.06
CA VAL A 367 4.33 -21.16 -15.83
C VAL A 367 4.06 -19.68 -16.13
N PHE A 368 4.66 -19.13 -17.19
CA PHE A 368 4.39 -17.75 -17.59
C PHE A 368 2.92 -17.54 -17.98
N GLN A 369 2.35 -18.46 -18.76
CA GLN A 369 0.95 -18.37 -19.17
C GLN A 369 -0.01 -18.44 -17.98
N ALA A 370 0.25 -19.29 -17.00
CA ALA A 370 -0.57 -19.39 -15.79
C ALA A 370 -0.59 -18.06 -15.01
N VAL A 371 0.58 -17.40 -14.89
CA VAL A 371 0.66 -16.08 -14.24
C VAL A 371 -0.06 -15.02 -15.07
N MET A 372 0.15 -14.97 -16.38
CA MET A 372 -0.53 -14.01 -17.27
C MET A 372 -2.07 -14.13 -17.18
N ASN A 373 -2.59 -15.36 -17.13
CA ASN A 373 -4.03 -15.62 -17.03
C ASN A 373 -4.64 -15.19 -15.69
N GLY A 374 -3.83 -15.03 -14.65
CA GLY A 374 -4.26 -14.58 -13.32
C GLY A 374 -4.37 -13.06 -13.17
N VAL A 375 -3.91 -12.29 -14.15
CA VAL A 375 -3.89 -10.83 -14.10
C VAL A 375 -5.13 -10.26 -14.80
N THR A 376 -5.89 -9.42 -14.10
CA THR A 376 -7.11 -8.77 -14.61
C THR A 376 -6.88 -7.31 -15.01
N VAL A 377 -5.63 -6.88 -15.11
CA VAL A 377 -5.29 -5.49 -15.45
C VAL A 377 -5.38 -5.29 -16.95
N ASP A 378 -6.31 -4.43 -17.36
CA ASP A 378 -6.46 -4.07 -18.76
C ASP A 378 -5.31 -3.17 -19.24
N ARG A 379 -4.98 -3.34 -20.52
CA ARG A 379 -4.06 -2.46 -21.23
C ARG A 379 -4.70 -1.07 -21.35
N LEU A 380 -3.91 -0.01 -21.18
CA LEU A 380 -4.36 1.37 -21.37
C LEU A 380 -4.99 1.52 -22.76
N SER A 381 -6.18 2.10 -22.85
CA SER A 381 -6.97 2.24 -24.10
C SER A 381 -7.27 3.70 -24.42
#